data_AF-C6VS34-F1
#
_entry.id   AF-C6VS34-F1
#
_cell.length_a   1.000
_cell.length_b   1.000
_cell.length_c   1.000
_cell.angle_alpha   90.00
_cell.angle_beta   90.00
_cell.angle_gamma   90.00
#
_symmetry.space_group_name_H-M   'P 1'
#
loop_
_entity.id
_entity.type
_entity.pdbx_description
1 polymer ?
#
loop_
_entity_poly.entity_id
_entity_poly.type
_entity_poly.pdbx_seq_one_letter_code
_entity_poly.pdbx_strand_id
1 'polypeptide(L)'
;MITDNKMGLYIGNKWILHVADNGNVGIGADVATPEYRLDVDGRARMRHRGATAGIHFDNSTGVPSGFVGMVTDNKVGLYIGNKWAFQVTDLAGIAAGTNANCHGTNAIALGNGTWADGNESVAFGEGTMAKAWGAMTIGTWNNVQDNSVSTKAGLKASDRIFQIGNGTAFNNLSNAFTVLRNGYVGIGNESIMPSHILDVGGRARMRHNGSTAGIYFDNSQHNSVGFVGMSGDNSIGFYIGNDWKLQVYGNGGTLINGNLGVNGIISESSDRRLKRDFSPLSTSFEKLSKLEGYHYYWKDKERDQSLQTGLIAQDVETLFPELVKTDAKGFKSLNYTGLIPHLIESVKTLAALNAKLGSENAGIKSENVAIQALLAALTARLDQLAATVAPAGTTAK
;
A
#
# COMPACT_ATOMS: atom_id res chain seq x y z
N MET A 1 57.79 -42.83 47.86
CA MET A 1 57.48 -43.68 49.03
C MET A 1 56.51 -44.76 48.54
N ILE A 2 56.75 -46.02 48.86
CA ILE A 2 55.74 -47.08 48.69
C ILE A 2 55.32 -47.42 50.12
N THR A 3 54.08 -47.08 50.46
CA THR A 3 53.42 -47.63 51.65
C THR A 3 52.40 -48.65 51.17
N ASP A 4 51.87 -49.47 52.07
CA ASP A 4 51.10 -50.67 51.73
C ASP A 4 49.87 -50.44 50.83
N ASN A 5 49.43 -49.21 50.59
CA ASN A 5 48.30 -48.89 49.70
C ASN A 5 48.50 -47.65 48.79
N LYS A 6 49.71 -47.07 48.69
CA LYS A 6 49.95 -45.83 47.91
C LYS A 6 51.35 -45.79 47.30
N MET A 7 51.43 -45.29 46.06
CA MET A 7 52.69 -45.07 45.36
C MET A 7 52.82 -43.59 44.96
N GLY A 8 53.94 -42.92 45.25
CA GLY A 8 54.08 -41.52 44.83
C GLY A 8 55.27 -40.72 45.40
N LEU A 9 55.25 -39.42 45.11
CA LEU A 9 56.17 -38.39 45.61
C LEU A 9 55.58 -37.70 46.84
N TYR A 10 56.28 -37.83 47.97
CA TYR A 10 55.88 -37.25 49.25
C TYR A 10 56.97 -36.29 49.72
N ILE A 11 56.64 -35.01 49.89
CA ILE A 11 57.57 -33.94 50.22
C ILE A 11 56.92 -33.07 51.31
N GLY A 12 57.66 -32.75 52.39
CA GLY A 12 57.21 -31.80 53.40
C GLY A 12 55.92 -32.21 54.14
N ASN A 13 55.78 -33.50 54.47
CA ASN A 13 54.57 -34.09 55.08
C ASN A 13 53.29 -34.00 54.23
N LYS A 14 53.42 -33.87 52.90
CA LYS A 14 52.31 -33.90 51.96
C LYS A 14 52.62 -34.76 50.73
N TRP A 15 51.58 -35.37 50.16
CA TRP A 15 51.67 -36.00 48.85
C TRP A 15 51.64 -34.90 47.78
N ILE A 16 52.57 -34.94 46.83
CA ILE A 16 52.63 -33.99 45.70
C ILE A 16 52.21 -34.67 44.38
N LEU A 17 52.47 -35.97 44.28
CA LEU A 17 51.97 -36.86 43.24
C LEU A 17 51.73 -38.21 43.91
N HIS A 18 50.56 -38.81 43.72
CA HIS A 18 50.31 -40.14 44.23
C HIS A 18 49.31 -40.94 43.40
N VAL A 19 49.40 -42.26 43.50
CA VAL A 19 48.53 -43.24 42.86
C VAL A 19 47.92 -44.08 43.96
N ALA A 20 46.58 -44.10 44.02
CA ALA A 20 45.81 -44.93 44.93
C ALA A 20 45.67 -46.37 44.41
N ASP A 21 45.29 -47.29 45.29
CA ASP A 21 45.07 -48.72 45.02
C ASP A 21 44.00 -48.98 43.93
N ASN A 22 42.98 -48.13 43.84
CA ASN A 22 41.97 -48.18 42.79
C ASN A 22 42.45 -47.64 41.41
N GLY A 23 43.69 -47.17 41.32
CA GLY A 23 44.31 -46.61 40.12
C GLY A 23 43.96 -45.15 39.84
N ASN A 24 43.41 -44.41 40.81
CA ASN A 24 43.23 -42.97 40.72
C ASN A 24 44.55 -42.24 40.98
N VAL A 25 44.79 -41.14 40.25
CA VAL A 25 46.01 -40.34 40.36
C VAL A 25 45.67 -38.96 40.89
N GLY A 26 46.33 -38.56 41.98
CA GLY A 26 46.27 -37.20 42.52
C GLY A 26 47.55 -36.43 42.26
N ILE A 27 47.43 -35.16 41.86
CA ILE A 27 48.53 -34.23 41.63
C ILE A 27 48.26 -32.94 42.43
N GLY A 28 49.23 -32.49 43.22
CA GLY A 28 49.10 -31.32 44.09
C GLY A 28 48.95 -31.70 45.57
N ALA A 29 49.16 -30.72 46.44
CA ALA A 29 49.46 -30.94 47.86
C ALA A 29 48.24 -31.36 48.68
N ASP A 30 47.04 -31.01 48.23
CA ASP A 30 45.79 -31.27 48.95
C ASP A 30 44.95 -32.41 48.32
N VAL A 31 45.50 -33.16 47.37
CA VAL A 31 44.90 -34.41 46.87
C VAL A 31 45.49 -35.61 47.64
N ALA A 32 45.06 -35.82 48.89
CA ALA A 32 45.54 -36.95 49.70
C ALA A 32 44.79 -38.27 49.45
N THR A 33 43.62 -38.19 48.79
CA THR A 33 42.73 -39.29 48.38
C THR A 33 42.01 -38.89 47.09
N PRO A 34 42.47 -39.32 45.89
CA PRO A 34 41.87 -38.91 44.63
C PRO A 34 40.58 -39.69 44.38
N GLU A 35 39.50 -38.97 44.10
CA GLU A 35 38.15 -39.49 43.84
C GLU A 35 37.98 -39.91 42.37
N TYR A 36 38.62 -39.20 41.44
CA TYR A 36 38.56 -39.49 40.01
C TYR A 36 39.88 -40.08 39.49
N ARG A 37 39.83 -40.64 38.28
CA ARG A 37 41.01 -41.21 37.61
C ARG A 37 42.19 -40.23 37.57
N LEU A 38 41.90 -38.93 37.49
CA LEU A 38 42.88 -37.87 37.63
C LEU A 38 42.25 -36.70 38.41
N ASP A 39 42.82 -36.40 39.58
CA ASP A 39 42.51 -35.21 40.37
C ASP A 39 43.73 -34.30 40.43
N VAL A 40 43.51 -33.01 40.17
CA VAL A 40 44.56 -31.98 40.20
C VAL A 40 44.13 -30.88 41.15
N ASP A 41 44.90 -30.70 42.22
CA ASP A 41 44.81 -29.56 43.12
C ASP A 41 45.55 -28.37 42.49
N GLY A 42 44.78 -27.38 42.02
CA GLY A 42 45.24 -26.20 41.29
C GLY A 42 44.91 -26.23 39.78
N ARG A 43 45.58 -25.38 39.00
CA ARG A 43 45.34 -25.27 37.54
C ARG A 43 46.20 -26.27 36.77
N ALA A 44 45.56 -27.15 36.00
CA ALA A 44 46.24 -27.96 35.00
C ALA A 44 46.61 -27.12 33.76
N ARG A 45 47.76 -27.40 33.14
CA ARG A 45 48.19 -26.77 31.88
C ARG A 45 48.54 -27.82 30.84
N MET A 46 47.90 -27.75 29.68
CA MET A 46 48.24 -28.55 28.50
C MET A 46 49.03 -27.67 27.53
N ARG A 47 50.26 -28.08 27.18
CA ARG A 47 51.12 -27.35 26.23
C ARG A 47 51.57 -28.29 25.13
N HIS A 48 51.72 -27.75 23.93
CA HIS A 48 52.33 -28.46 22.82
C HIS A 48 53.17 -27.48 21.98
N ARG A 49 54.15 -27.98 21.21
CA ARG A 49 55.09 -27.14 20.42
C ARG A 49 54.91 -27.24 18.89
N GLY A 50 54.02 -28.09 18.39
CA GLY A 50 53.85 -28.32 16.94
C GLY A 50 52.51 -28.94 16.49
N ALA A 51 51.45 -28.77 17.27
CA ALA A 51 50.11 -29.36 17.09
C ALA A 51 49.15 -28.73 18.13
N THR A 52 47.87 -29.03 18.03
CA THR A 52 46.80 -28.52 18.88
C THR A 52 46.89 -29.09 20.30
N ALA A 53 47.02 -28.22 21.31
CA ALA A 53 46.88 -28.63 22.70
C ALA A 53 45.41 -28.93 23.02
N GLY A 54 45.11 -30.06 23.68
CA GLY A 54 43.76 -30.42 24.08
C GLY A 54 43.62 -31.84 24.61
N ILE A 55 42.37 -32.27 24.73
CA ILE A 55 41.94 -33.56 25.28
C ILE A 55 41.18 -34.33 24.21
N HIS A 56 41.62 -35.55 23.90
CA HIS A 56 40.88 -36.47 23.04
C HIS A 56 39.86 -37.27 23.84
N PHE A 57 38.71 -37.52 23.23
CA PHE A 57 37.63 -38.32 23.76
C PHE A 57 37.36 -39.48 22.79
N ASP A 58 37.58 -40.69 23.25
CA ASP A 58 37.30 -41.90 22.47
C ASP A 58 35.87 -42.39 22.75
N ASN A 59 35.26 -43.03 21.76
CA ASN A 59 34.01 -43.77 22.00
C ASN A 59 34.28 -45.10 22.71
N SER A 60 33.22 -45.85 23.04
CA SER A 60 33.32 -47.16 23.70
C SER A 60 34.08 -48.22 22.91
N THR A 61 34.37 -47.98 21.63
CA THR A 61 35.18 -48.87 20.79
C THR A 61 36.66 -48.47 20.69
N GLY A 62 37.07 -47.42 21.42
CA GLY A 62 38.45 -46.91 21.42
C GLY A 62 38.81 -46.07 20.20
N VAL A 63 37.81 -45.57 19.46
CA VAL A 63 38.03 -44.70 18.30
C VAL A 63 37.90 -43.23 18.73
N PRO A 64 38.89 -42.36 18.43
CA PRO A 64 38.78 -40.92 18.68
C PRO A 64 37.53 -40.33 18.05
N SER A 65 36.62 -39.87 18.90
CA SER A 65 35.28 -39.41 18.51
C SER A 65 35.06 -37.94 18.82
N GLY A 66 35.84 -37.37 19.74
CA GLY A 66 35.83 -35.94 20.05
C GLY A 66 37.20 -35.41 20.45
N PHE A 67 37.37 -34.10 20.33
CA PHE A 67 38.53 -33.38 20.84
C PHE A 67 38.11 -32.01 21.37
N VAL A 68 38.63 -31.61 22.53
CA VAL A 68 38.47 -30.26 23.07
C VAL A 68 39.84 -29.64 23.20
N GLY A 69 40.07 -28.52 22.49
CA GLY A 69 41.39 -27.92 22.46
C GLY A 69 41.51 -26.77 21.49
N MET A 70 42.75 -26.39 21.18
CA MET A 70 43.05 -25.30 20.27
C MET A 70 42.67 -25.69 18.83
N VAL A 71 41.93 -24.82 18.15
CA VAL A 71 41.67 -24.86 16.71
C VAL A 71 42.83 -24.22 15.95
N THR A 72 43.26 -23.05 16.43
CA THR A 72 44.44 -22.29 16.01
C THR A 72 45.08 -21.67 17.25
N ASP A 73 46.16 -20.91 17.12
CA ASP A 73 46.81 -20.25 18.27
C ASP A 73 45.86 -19.33 19.06
N ASN A 74 44.82 -18.81 18.39
CA ASN A 74 43.90 -17.81 18.91
C ASN A 74 42.45 -18.31 19.01
N LYS A 75 42.20 -19.60 18.79
CA LYS A 75 40.84 -20.17 18.80
C LYS A 75 40.81 -21.48 19.58
N VAL A 76 39.84 -21.64 20.47
CA VAL A 76 39.56 -22.90 21.19
C VAL A 76 38.23 -23.48 20.70
N GLY A 77 38.07 -24.79 20.69
CA GLY A 77 36.84 -25.39 20.19
C GLY A 77 36.55 -26.81 20.66
N LEU A 78 35.41 -27.30 20.16
CA LEU A 78 34.92 -28.67 20.28
C LEU A 78 34.93 -29.30 18.89
N TYR A 79 35.74 -30.32 18.69
CA TYR A 79 35.82 -31.10 17.45
C TYR A 79 35.07 -32.40 17.63
N ILE A 80 34.05 -32.64 16.79
CA ILE A 80 33.23 -33.86 16.81
C ILE A 80 32.65 -34.11 15.42
N GLY A 81 32.55 -35.37 15.00
CA GLY A 81 32.00 -35.72 13.68
C GLY A 81 32.83 -35.18 12.51
N ASN A 82 34.16 -35.25 12.63
CA ASN A 82 35.13 -34.79 11.63
C ASN A 82 35.08 -33.27 11.32
N LYS A 83 34.66 -32.45 12.29
CA LYS A 83 34.61 -30.99 12.15
C LYS A 83 34.68 -30.28 13.50
N TRP A 84 35.09 -29.01 13.47
CA TRP A 84 34.98 -28.09 14.60
C TRP A 84 33.54 -27.60 14.75
N ALA A 85 32.76 -28.25 15.60
CA ALA A 85 31.34 -27.97 15.77
C ALA A 85 31.06 -26.68 16.55
N PHE A 86 31.99 -26.26 17.41
CA PHE A 86 31.91 -25.03 18.20
C PHE A 86 33.31 -24.45 18.39
N GLN A 87 33.44 -23.14 18.28
CA GLN A 87 34.70 -22.41 18.41
C GLN A 87 34.46 -21.08 19.14
N VAL A 88 35.41 -20.70 19.99
CA VAL A 88 35.51 -19.38 20.61
C VAL A 88 36.80 -18.73 20.14
N THR A 89 36.71 -17.48 19.69
CA THR A 89 37.85 -16.71 19.18
C THR A 89 38.45 -15.80 20.25
N ASP A 90 39.69 -15.36 20.03
CA ASP A 90 40.38 -14.32 20.80
C ASP A 90 39.69 -12.95 20.74
N LEU A 91 38.79 -12.75 19.79
CA LEU A 91 37.94 -11.56 19.66
C LEU A 91 36.62 -11.68 20.44
N ALA A 92 36.53 -12.62 21.39
CA ALA A 92 35.31 -12.95 22.13
C ALA A 92 34.13 -13.34 21.23
N GLY A 93 34.44 -13.89 20.04
CA GLY A 93 33.45 -14.33 19.07
C GLY A 93 33.10 -15.81 19.22
N ILE A 94 31.90 -16.19 18.78
CA ILE A 94 31.40 -17.57 18.82
C ILE A 94 31.10 -18.02 17.39
N ALA A 95 31.62 -19.18 17.00
CA ALA A 95 31.25 -19.85 15.75
C ALA A 95 30.77 -21.27 16.05
N ALA A 96 29.56 -21.63 15.62
CA ALA A 96 29.04 -22.99 15.79
C ALA A 96 28.30 -23.49 14.55
N GLY A 97 28.46 -24.78 14.25
CA GLY A 97 27.95 -25.40 13.04
C GLY A 97 29.03 -25.65 11.99
N THR A 98 28.62 -25.99 10.76
CA THR A 98 29.55 -26.41 9.70
C THR A 98 30.00 -25.17 8.95
N ASN A 99 31.32 -24.94 8.83
CA ASN A 99 31.86 -23.77 8.12
C ASN A 99 31.33 -22.41 8.63
N ALA A 100 30.97 -22.32 9.91
CA ALA A 100 30.63 -21.06 10.55
C ALA A 100 31.92 -20.27 10.85
N ASN A 101 31.96 -19.00 10.44
CA ASN A 101 33.12 -18.12 10.55
C ASN A 101 32.75 -16.85 11.31
N CYS A 102 33.43 -16.64 12.44
CA CYS A 102 33.32 -15.42 13.21
C CYS A 102 34.62 -14.63 13.07
N HIS A 103 34.55 -13.43 12.48
CA HIS A 103 35.69 -12.53 12.30
C HIS A 103 35.54 -11.22 13.09
N GLY A 104 34.30 -10.77 13.33
CA GLY A 104 34.03 -9.58 14.12
C GLY A 104 34.31 -9.78 15.62
N THR A 105 34.69 -8.70 16.30
CA THR A 105 34.77 -8.65 17.76
C THR A 105 33.39 -8.79 18.38
N ASN A 106 33.25 -9.64 19.40
CA ASN A 106 31.98 -9.97 20.06
C ASN A 106 30.89 -10.49 19.09
N ALA A 107 31.29 -11.04 17.94
CA ALA A 107 30.34 -11.50 16.92
C ALA A 107 29.93 -12.97 17.10
N ILE A 108 28.84 -13.38 16.47
CA ILE A 108 28.26 -14.72 16.59
C ILE A 108 27.90 -15.26 15.20
N ALA A 109 28.49 -16.38 14.80
CA ALA A 109 28.17 -17.10 13.56
C ALA A 109 27.62 -18.50 13.88
N LEU A 110 26.39 -18.79 13.46
CA LEU A 110 25.70 -20.04 13.80
C LEU A 110 25.07 -20.68 12.56
N GLY A 111 25.33 -21.96 12.31
CA GLY A 111 24.69 -22.73 11.23
C GLY A 111 25.66 -23.24 10.18
N ASN A 112 25.23 -23.27 8.91
CA ASN A 112 26.03 -23.82 7.80
C ASN A 112 26.57 -22.69 6.92
N GLY A 113 27.89 -22.52 6.84
CA GLY A 113 28.51 -21.52 5.98
C GLY A 113 28.16 -20.07 6.35
N THR A 114 27.94 -19.77 7.64
CA THR A 114 27.58 -18.43 8.11
C THR A 114 28.80 -17.58 8.46
N TRP A 115 28.72 -16.27 8.22
CA TRP A 115 29.85 -15.33 8.33
C TRP A 115 29.42 -14.10 9.14
N ALA A 116 30.01 -13.91 10.32
CA ALA A 116 29.79 -12.73 11.16
C ALA A 116 31.05 -11.83 11.10
N ASP A 117 31.07 -10.93 10.12
CA ASP A 117 32.21 -10.07 9.80
C ASP A 117 32.16 -8.72 10.53
N GLY A 118 30.95 -8.23 10.81
CA GLY A 118 30.76 -7.01 11.61
C GLY A 118 31.12 -7.23 13.08
N ASN A 119 31.74 -6.25 13.71
CA ASN A 119 31.85 -6.22 15.17
C ASN A 119 30.44 -6.19 15.78
N GLU A 120 30.22 -6.95 16.84
CA GLU A 120 28.92 -7.14 17.51
C GLU A 120 27.82 -7.68 16.58
N SER A 121 28.19 -8.33 15.47
CA SER A 121 27.23 -8.86 14.50
C SER A 121 26.81 -10.30 14.79
N VAL A 122 25.65 -10.68 14.25
CA VAL A 122 25.10 -12.04 14.36
C VAL A 122 24.73 -12.54 12.97
N ALA A 123 25.26 -13.69 12.56
CA ALA A 123 24.86 -14.41 11.36
C ALA A 123 24.31 -15.80 11.74
N PHE A 124 23.07 -16.10 11.34
CA PHE A 124 22.39 -17.35 11.65
C PHE A 124 21.76 -17.97 10.40
N GLY A 125 21.79 -19.31 10.30
CA GLY A 125 21.12 -20.06 9.23
C GLY A 125 22.10 -20.72 8.24
N GLU A 126 21.83 -20.60 6.94
CA GLU A 126 22.66 -21.20 5.88
C GLU A 126 23.17 -20.17 4.89
N GLY A 127 24.49 -20.09 4.71
CA GLY A 127 25.11 -19.18 3.75
C GLY A 127 24.84 -17.70 4.03
N THR A 128 24.53 -17.34 5.29
CA THR A 128 24.23 -15.96 5.67
C THR A 128 25.48 -15.20 6.10
N MET A 129 25.52 -13.90 5.82
CA MET A 129 26.64 -13.02 6.13
C MET A 129 26.16 -11.68 6.71
N ALA A 130 26.61 -11.38 7.93
CA ALA A 130 26.38 -10.12 8.62
C ALA A 130 27.65 -9.24 8.56
N LYS A 131 27.62 -8.19 7.73
CA LYS A 131 28.81 -7.37 7.40
C LYS A 131 28.93 -6.09 8.24
N ALA A 132 27.81 -5.47 8.59
CA ALA A 132 27.81 -4.18 9.27
C ALA A 132 28.02 -4.33 10.79
N TRP A 133 28.57 -3.29 11.42
CA TRP A 133 28.65 -3.18 12.88
C TRP A 133 27.25 -3.25 13.51
N GLY A 134 27.11 -4.15 14.49
CA GLY A 134 25.85 -4.42 15.20
C GLY A 134 24.77 -5.06 14.33
N ALA A 135 25.11 -5.63 13.17
CA ALA A 135 24.12 -6.18 12.25
C ALA A 135 23.67 -7.59 12.65
N MET A 136 22.41 -7.92 12.40
CA MET A 136 21.88 -9.27 12.51
C MET A 136 21.38 -9.76 11.15
N THR A 137 21.79 -10.96 10.74
CA THR A 137 21.36 -11.59 9.48
C THR A 137 20.94 -13.02 9.75
N ILE A 138 19.73 -13.37 9.30
CA ILE A 138 19.15 -14.71 9.48
C ILE A 138 18.63 -15.27 8.14
N GLY A 139 18.26 -16.55 8.11
CA GLY A 139 17.63 -17.19 6.96
C GLY A 139 18.63 -17.92 6.07
N THR A 140 18.49 -17.79 4.76
CA THR A 140 19.35 -18.47 3.77
C THR A 140 19.91 -17.49 2.74
N TRP A 141 21.21 -17.57 2.46
CA TRP A 141 21.86 -16.91 1.31
C TRP A 141 21.42 -15.45 1.08
N ASN A 142 21.62 -14.57 2.07
CA ASN A 142 21.28 -13.16 1.94
C ASN A 142 22.15 -12.47 0.89
N ASN A 143 21.64 -11.40 0.28
CA ASN A 143 22.42 -10.53 -0.58
C ASN A 143 23.59 -9.91 0.22
N VAL A 144 24.80 -9.98 -0.33
CA VAL A 144 26.05 -9.49 0.29
C VAL A 144 26.73 -8.38 -0.51
N GLN A 145 26.03 -7.82 -1.51
CA GLN A 145 26.58 -6.83 -2.44
C GLN A 145 26.64 -5.41 -1.85
N ASP A 146 26.14 -5.22 -0.64
CA ASP A 146 26.24 -3.96 0.09
C ASP A 146 27.69 -3.63 0.49
N ASN A 147 28.01 -2.34 0.53
CA ASN A 147 29.31 -1.87 1.00
C ASN A 147 29.23 -1.40 2.47
N SER A 148 28.81 -2.32 3.34
CA SER A 148 28.60 -2.09 4.77
C SER A 148 29.90 -1.90 5.54
N VAL A 149 29.83 -1.16 6.65
CA VAL A 149 30.98 -0.89 7.53
C VAL A 149 30.96 -1.82 8.75
N SER A 150 32.02 -2.61 8.93
CA SER A 150 32.12 -3.64 9.97
C SER A 150 32.44 -3.11 11.37
N THR A 151 32.83 -1.84 11.51
CA THR A 151 33.16 -1.22 12.80
C THR A 151 32.31 0.00 13.10
N LYS A 152 32.27 0.44 14.36
CA LYS A 152 31.56 1.65 14.77
C LYS A 152 32.10 2.93 14.11
N ALA A 153 33.36 2.95 13.69
CA ALA A 153 33.93 4.11 13.01
C ALA A 153 33.46 4.13 11.54
N GLY A 154 32.83 5.24 11.12
CA GLY A 154 32.46 5.44 9.71
C GLY A 154 31.14 4.79 9.28
N LEU A 155 30.22 4.53 10.20
CA LEU A 155 28.89 3.99 9.90
C LEU A 155 28.20 4.73 8.75
N LYS A 156 27.54 3.99 7.87
CA LYS A 156 26.77 4.55 6.75
C LYS A 156 25.29 4.43 7.05
N ALA A 157 24.54 5.46 6.64
CA ALA A 157 23.07 5.43 6.65
C ALA A 157 22.51 4.22 5.88
N SER A 158 23.23 3.76 4.86
CA SER A 158 22.90 2.61 4.01
C SER A 158 23.42 1.26 4.51
N ASP A 159 24.07 1.20 5.68
CA ASP A 159 24.47 -0.09 6.27
C ASP A 159 23.23 -0.95 6.51
N ARG A 160 23.26 -2.21 6.09
CA ARG A 160 22.20 -3.18 6.38
C ARG A 160 22.40 -3.73 7.78
N ILE A 161 21.57 -3.29 8.71
CA ILE A 161 21.68 -3.67 10.14
C ILE A 161 20.78 -4.84 10.51
N PHE A 162 19.74 -5.11 9.73
CA PHE A 162 18.95 -6.33 9.88
C PHE A 162 18.53 -6.88 8.53
N GLN A 163 18.72 -8.19 8.33
CA GLN A 163 18.42 -8.86 7.07
C GLN A 163 17.84 -10.25 7.31
N ILE A 164 16.87 -10.62 6.47
CA ILE A 164 16.40 -12.00 6.34
C ILE A 164 16.71 -12.46 4.91
N GLY A 165 17.70 -13.34 4.78
CA GLY A 165 18.02 -13.99 3.52
C GLY A 165 16.96 -15.01 3.13
N ASN A 166 16.59 -15.03 1.85
CA ASN A 166 15.76 -16.07 1.24
C ASN A 166 16.35 -16.53 -0.10
N GLY A 167 17.64 -16.33 -0.30
CA GLY A 167 18.36 -16.90 -1.43
C GLY A 167 18.41 -18.42 -1.33
N THR A 168 18.77 -19.06 -2.44
CA THR A 168 18.78 -20.54 -2.55
C THR A 168 20.17 -21.14 -2.73
N ALA A 169 21.18 -20.32 -3.07
CA ALA A 169 22.56 -20.75 -3.25
C ALA A 169 23.51 -19.55 -3.21
N PHE A 170 24.82 -19.81 -3.14
CA PHE A 170 25.89 -18.79 -3.16
C PHE A 170 25.86 -17.85 -4.36
N ASN A 171 25.30 -18.30 -5.49
CA ASN A 171 25.14 -17.55 -6.73
C ASN A 171 23.69 -17.07 -6.96
N ASN A 172 22.78 -17.30 -6.02
CA ASN A 172 21.40 -16.84 -6.07
C ASN A 172 21.01 -16.24 -4.71
N LEU A 173 21.62 -15.10 -4.41
CA LEU A 173 21.48 -14.39 -3.15
C LEU A 173 20.28 -13.45 -3.18
N SER A 174 19.48 -13.44 -2.11
CA SER A 174 18.31 -12.55 -2.03
C SER A 174 17.94 -12.25 -0.58
N ASN A 175 17.25 -11.13 -0.37
CA ASN A 175 16.70 -10.72 0.92
C ASN A 175 15.18 -10.67 0.84
N ALA A 176 14.49 -11.36 1.75
CA ALA A 176 13.06 -11.18 1.97
C ALA A 176 12.76 -9.89 2.76
N PHE A 177 13.71 -9.46 3.60
CA PHE A 177 13.56 -8.32 4.48
C PHE A 177 14.91 -7.63 4.68
N THR A 178 14.92 -6.29 4.63
CA THR A 178 16.12 -5.48 4.87
C THR A 178 15.78 -4.25 5.71
N VAL A 179 16.58 -3.96 6.74
CA VAL A 179 16.54 -2.71 7.49
C VAL A 179 17.88 -2.01 7.36
N LEU A 180 17.84 -0.77 6.91
CA LEU A 180 19.00 0.11 6.84
C LEU A 180 19.19 0.88 8.14
N ARG A 181 20.42 1.32 8.41
CA ARG A 181 20.77 2.08 9.62
C ARG A 181 20.00 3.39 9.78
N ASN A 182 19.56 4.00 8.68
CA ASN A 182 18.71 5.19 8.69
C ASN A 182 17.22 4.91 9.02
N GLY A 183 16.85 3.65 9.28
CA GLY A 183 15.50 3.25 9.62
C GLY A 183 14.62 2.88 8.42
N TYR A 184 15.16 2.87 7.20
CA TYR A 184 14.40 2.44 6.02
C TYR A 184 14.25 0.93 5.99
N VAL A 185 13.02 0.47 5.78
CA VAL A 185 12.62 -0.94 5.78
C VAL A 185 12.17 -1.33 4.38
N GLY A 186 12.85 -2.34 3.84
CA GLY A 186 12.52 -2.98 2.58
C GLY A 186 11.89 -4.36 2.80
N ILE A 187 10.76 -4.62 2.16
CA ILE A 187 10.08 -5.92 2.18
C ILE A 187 9.99 -6.47 0.76
N GLY A 188 10.47 -7.70 0.57
CA GLY A 188 10.51 -8.37 -0.73
C GLY A 188 11.83 -8.19 -1.48
N ASN A 189 12.06 -9.09 -2.43
CA ASN A 189 13.37 -9.30 -3.07
C ASN A 189 13.89 -8.10 -3.86
N GLU A 190 13.03 -7.16 -4.25
CA GLU A 190 13.41 -5.97 -5.01
C GLU A 190 13.72 -4.76 -4.11
N SER A 191 13.39 -4.83 -2.81
CA SER A 191 13.57 -3.72 -1.85
C SER A 191 14.79 -3.93 -0.96
N ILE A 192 15.94 -4.18 -1.59
CA ILE A 192 17.21 -4.45 -0.87
C ILE A 192 17.90 -3.14 -0.43
N MET A 193 17.66 -2.05 -1.15
CA MET A 193 18.12 -0.70 -0.83
C MET A 193 16.90 0.22 -0.73
N PRO A 194 16.06 0.07 0.32
CA PRO A 194 14.84 0.84 0.44
C PRO A 194 15.16 2.33 0.42
N SER A 195 14.34 3.10 -0.29
CA SER A 195 14.51 4.55 -0.45
C SER A 195 13.63 5.39 0.48
N HIS A 196 12.69 4.72 1.16
CA HIS A 196 11.71 5.30 2.07
C HIS A 196 11.58 4.42 3.32
N ILE A 197 10.92 4.95 4.36
CA ILE A 197 10.72 4.24 5.63
C ILE A 197 10.11 2.85 5.41
N LEU A 198 9.12 2.73 4.53
CA LEU A 198 8.58 1.46 4.08
C LEU A 198 8.61 1.41 2.55
N ASP A 199 9.36 0.45 2.02
CA ASP A 199 9.52 0.20 0.60
C ASP A 199 9.18 -1.28 0.34
N VAL A 200 8.24 -1.55 -0.56
CA VAL A 200 7.74 -2.91 -0.83
C VAL A 200 8.10 -3.27 -2.26
N GLY A 201 8.96 -4.28 -2.42
CA GLY A 201 9.34 -4.86 -3.69
C GLY A 201 8.21 -5.69 -4.26
N GLY A 202 7.23 -5.02 -4.87
CA GLY A 202 6.04 -5.61 -5.47
C GLY A 202 4.74 -4.95 -5.01
N ARG A 203 3.61 -5.62 -5.24
CA ARG A 203 2.29 -5.11 -4.82
C ARG A 203 2.02 -5.46 -3.35
N ALA A 204 1.90 -4.42 -2.52
CA ALA A 204 1.39 -4.57 -1.18
C ALA A 204 -0.08 -5.04 -1.19
N ARG A 205 -0.47 -5.85 -0.21
CA ARG A 205 -1.86 -6.29 0.00
C ARG A 205 -2.30 -5.96 1.42
N MET A 206 -3.39 -5.22 1.55
CA MET A 206 -4.07 -4.97 2.82
C MET A 206 -5.32 -5.84 2.89
N ARG A 207 -5.54 -6.51 4.04
CA ARG A 207 -6.67 -7.41 4.26
C ARG A 207 -7.34 -7.08 5.57
N HIS A 208 -8.63 -7.37 5.65
CA HIS A 208 -9.41 -7.30 6.88
C HIS A 208 -10.41 -8.46 6.88
N ASN A 209 -11.03 -8.73 8.03
CA ASN A 209 -12.18 -9.60 8.16
C ASN A 209 -13.33 -8.77 8.75
N GLY A 210 -14.27 -8.27 7.94
CA GLY A 210 -15.32 -7.37 8.45
C GLY A 210 -15.85 -6.31 7.46
N SER A 211 -15.12 -5.22 7.18
CA SER A 211 -15.36 -4.36 6.00
C SER A 211 -14.21 -3.42 5.56
N THR A 212 -13.20 -3.14 6.39
CA THR A 212 -12.35 -1.93 6.20
C THR A 212 -10.84 -2.19 6.05
N ALA A 213 -10.38 -2.92 5.04
CA ALA A 213 -8.95 -2.90 4.72
C ALA A 213 -8.60 -1.51 4.18
N GLY A 214 -7.54 -0.92 4.71
CA GLY A 214 -7.11 0.39 4.26
C GLY A 214 -6.02 0.99 5.13
N ILE A 215 -5.80 2.29 4.93
CA ILE A 215 -4.77 3.10 5.56
C ILE A 215 -5.44 4.28 6.25
N TYR A 216 -5.10 4.50 7.50
CA TYR A 216 -5.46 5.72 8.23
C TYR A 216 -4.40 6.80 8.03
N PHE A 217 -4.86 8.04 7.95
CA PHE A 217 -4.04 9.25 7.80
C PHE A 217 -4.30 10.18 8.96
N ASP A 218 -3.22 10.54 9.65
CA ASP A 218 -3.25 11.48 10.74
C ASP A 218 -3.02 12.92 10.24
N ASN A 219 -3.62 13.88 10.93
CA ASN A 219 -3.27 15.28 10.76
C ASN A 219 -1.94 15.61 11.45
N SER A 220 -1.49 16.87 11.35
CA SER A 220 -0.25 17.34 11.97
C SER A 220 -0.22 17.28 13.50
N GLN A 221 -1.35 16.96 14.15
CA GLN A 221 -1.47 16.78 15.60
C GLN A 221 -1.55 15.29 16.00
N HIS A 222 -1.28 14.36 15.07
CA HIS A 222 -1.39 12.91 15.27
C HIS A 222 -2.81 12.41 15.58
N ASN A 223 -3.83 13.16 15.15
CA ASN A 223 -5.21 12.69 15.18
C ASN A 223 -5.56 12.04 13.84
N SER A 224 -6.05 10.80 13.88
CA SER A 224 -6.57 10.11 12.69
C SER A 224 -7.80 10.83 12.14
N VAL A 225 -7.65 11.44 10.96
CA VAL A 225 -8.70 12.26 10.32
C VAL A 225 -9.16 11.72 8.98
N GLY A 226 -8.35 10.89 8.33
CA GLY A 226 -8.64 10.35 7.01
C GLY A 226 -8.47 8.84 6.97
N PHE A 227 -9.27 8.18 6.16
CA PHE A 227 -9.10 6.76 5.83
C PHE A 227 -9.27 6.55 4.34
N VAL A 228 -8.37 5.74 3.76
CA VAL A 228 -8.50 5.25 2.38
C VAL A 228 -8.55 3.74 2.42
N GLY A 229 -9.62 3.17 1.90
CA GLY A 229 -9.80 1.73 1.95
C GLY A 229 -11.18 1.27 1.52
N MET A 230 -11.48 0.02 1.83
CA MET A 230 -12.76 -0.60 1.51
C MET A 230 -13.89 0.12 2.25
N SER A 231 -14.91 0.55 1.50
CA SER A 231 -16.17 1.11 2.02
C SER A 231 -17.30 0.08 2.10
N GLY A 232 -17.08 -1.08 1.50
CA GLY A 232 -17.93 -2.26 1.49
C GLY A 232 -17.18 -3.38 0.76
N ASP A 233 -17.79 -4.56 0.61
CA ASP A 233 -17.10 -5.73 0.03
C ASP A 233 -16.61 -5.52 -1.41
N ASN A 234 -17.27 -4.63 -2.15
CA ASN A 234 -16.98 -4.38 -3.56
C ASN A 234 -16.85 -2.89 -3.88
N SER A 235 -16.46 -2.07 -2.89
CA SER A 235 -16.27 -0.63 -3.06
C SER A 235 -15.08 -0.11 -2.26
N ILE A 236 -14.36 0.84 -2.84
CA ILE A 236 -13.25 1.57 -2.21
C ILE A 236 -13.64 3.04 -2.06
N GLY A 237 -13.08 3.75 -1.08
CA GLY A 237 -13.35 5.17 -0.93
C GLY A 237 -12.36 5.95 -0.09
N PHE A 238 -12.68 7.23 0.06
CA PHE A 238 -12.02 8.19 0.92
C PHE A 238 -13.00 8.64 2.01
N TYR A 239 -12.66 8.38 3.26
CA TYR A 239 -13.50 8.67 4.43
C TYR A 239 -12.84 9.77 5.26
N ILE A 240 -13.54 10.89 5.43
CA ILE A 240 -13.06 12.08 6.14
C ILE A 240 -14.25 12.74 6.84
N GLY A 241 -14.07 13.16 8.09
CA GLY A 241 -15.13 13.88 8.83
C GLY A 241 -16.36 13.01 9.09
N ASN A 242 -16.13 11.76 9.49
CA ASN A 242 -17.16 10.75 9.79
C ASN A 242 -18.08 10.35 8.63
N ASP A 243 -17.62 10.50 7.39
CA ASP A 243 -18.43 10.21 6.22
C ASP A 243 -17.58 9.91 4.98
N TRP A 244 -18.14 9.13 4.05
CA TRP A 244 -17.50 8.79 2.77
C TRP A 244 -17.67 9.95 1.79
N LYS A 245 -16.56 10.59 1.44
CA LYS A 245 -16.56 11.76 0.54
C LYS A 245 -16.45 11.37 -0.94
N LEU A 246 -15.76 10.26 -1.21
CA LEU A 246 -15.65 9.67 -2.53
C LEU A 246 -15.74 8.14 -2.40
N GLN A 247 -16.60 7.51 -3.19
CA GLN A 247 -16.71 6.06 -3.29
C GLN A 247 -16.69 5.62 -4.75
N VAL A 248 -15.95 4.56 -5.04
CA VAL A 248 -15.95 3.87 -6.33
C VAL A 248 -16.48 2.46 -6.10
N TYR A 249 -17.55 2.12 -6.79
CA TYR A 249 -18.22 0.82 -6.70
C TYR A 249 -17.69 -0.12 -7.79
N GLY A 250 -17.74 -1.43 -7.53
CA GLY A 250 -17.24 -2.43 -8.48
C GLY A 250 -17.98 -2.50 -9.82
N ASN A 251 -19.13 -1.85 -9.96
CA ASN A 251 -19.82 -1.67 -11.25
C ASN A 251 -19.28 -0.47 -12.06
N GLY A 252 -18.23 0.22 -11.57
CA GLY A 252 -17.63 1.40 -12.19
C GLY A 252 -18.30 2.73 -11.82
N GLY A 253 -19.39 2.71 -11.03
CA GLY A 253 -20.04 3.92 -10.56
C GLY A 253 -19.19 4.66 -9.52
N THR A 254 -19.28 5.98 -9.53
CA THR A 254 -18.61 6.85 -8.56
C THR A 254 -19.63 7.75 -7.88
N LEU A 255 -19.63 7.77 -6.55
CA LEU A 255 -20.39 8.71 -5.75
C LEU A 255 -19.44 9.76 -5.16
N ILE A 256 -19.75 11.02 -5.37
CA ILE A 256 -19.09 12.17 -4.73
C ILE A 256 -20.10 12.79 -3.77
N ASN A 257 -19.76 12.80 -2.49
CA ASN A 257 -20.57 13.47 -1.48
C ASN A 257 -20.06 14.90 -1.26
N GLY A 258 -20.56 15.81 -2.09
CA GLY A 258 -20.16 17.22 -2.09
C GLY A 258 -20.14 17.81 -3.50
N ASN A 259 -19.36 18.87 -3.69
CA ASN A 259 -19.23 19.55 -4.97
C ASN A 259 -18.20 18.86 -5.88
N LEU A 260 -18.47 18.82 -7.19
CA LEU A 260 -17.51 18.41 -8.22
C LEU A 260 -17.03 19.65 -8.99
N GLY A 261 -15.79 20.07 -8.74
CA GLY A 261 -15.13 21.13 -9.51
C GLY A 261 -14.36 20.55 -10.71
N VAL A 262 -14.59 21.08 -11.91
CA VAL A 262 -13.93 20.63 -13.15
C VAL A 262 -13.37 21.84 -13.90
N ASN A 263 -12.04 21.94 -13.99
CA ASN A 263 -11.35 23.02 -14.74
C ASN A 263 -11.27 22.74 -16.26
N GLY A 264 -12.15 21.88 -16.78
CA GLY A 264 -12.12 21.35 -18.14
C GLY A 264 -13.50 20.85 -18.57
N ILE A 265 -13.54 19.86 -19.45
CA ILE A 265 -14.78 19.34 -20.03
C ILE A 265 -15.14 17.98 -19.43
N ILE A 266 -16.42 17.80 -19.08
CA ILE A 266 -17.02 16.48 -18.80
C ILE A 266 -17.54 15.93 -20.13
N SER A 267 -16.97 14.82 -20.60
CA SER A 267 -17.37 14.17 -21.85
C SER A 267 -18.18 12.91 -21.57
N GLU A 268 -19.37 12.81 -22.17
CA GLU A 268 -20.25 11.65 -22.08
C GLU A 268 -20.16 10.81 -23.37
N SER A 269 -19.87 9.52 -23.23
CA SER A 269 -19.77 8.63 -24.39
C SER A 269 -21.11 8.54 -25.11
N SER A 270 -21.14 8.94 -26.38
CA SER A 270 -22.37 9.09 -27.16
C SER A 270 -22.36 8.38 -28.51
N ASP A 271 -21.33 7.58 -28.79
CA ASP A 271 -21.10 6.87 -30.05
C ASP A 271 -22.31 5.99 -30.43
N ARG A 272 -22.71 6.04 -31.71
CA ARG A 272 -23.85 5.29 -32.24
C ARG A 272 -23.71 3.77 -32.01
N ARG A 273 -22.50 3.22 -32.00
CA ARG A 273 -22.22 1.80 -31.78
C ARG A 273 -22.49 1.34 -30.35
N LEU A 274 -22.56 2.29 -29.41
CA LEU A 274 -22.87 2.03 -28.00
C LEU A 274 -24.36 2.15 -27.69
N LYS A 275 -25.19 2.43 -28.70
CA LYS A 275 -26.62 2.71 -28.58
C LYS A 275 -27.43 1.88 -29.58
N ARG A 276 -28.69 1.62 -29.24
CA ARG A 276 -29.63 0.87 -30.08
C ARG A 276 -31.05 1.43 -29.90
N ASP A 277 -31.99 0.93 -30.71
CA ASP A 277 -33.43 1.19 -30.56
C ASP A 277 -33.79 2.69 -30.60
N PHE A 278 -33.32 3.38 -31.64
CA PHE A 278 -33.52 4.83 -31.80
C PHE A 278 -34.98 5.18 -32.13
N SER A 279 -35.62 5.98 -31.28
CA SER A 279 -36.93 6.59 -31.52
C SER A 279 -36.85 8.12 -31.45
N PRO A 280 -37.42 8.86 -32.40
CA PRO A 280 -37.50 10.32 -32.31
C PRO A 280 -38.26 10.78 -31.07
N LEU A 281 -37.84 11.90 -30.47
CA LEU A 281 -38.58 12.53 -29.38
C LEU A 281 -39.78 13.29 -29.95
N SER A 282 -40.92 13.18 -29.29
CA SER A 282 -42.15 13.91 -29.64
C SER A 282 -42.77 14.51 -28.38
N THR A 283 -43.65 15.49 -28.54
CA THR A 283 -44.33 16.19 -27.45
C THR A 283 -43.41 16.93 -26.45
N SER A 284 -42.14 17.16 -26.81
CA SER A 284 -41.16 17.81 -25.93
C SER A 284 -41.60 19.21 -25.53
N PHE A 285 -42.20 19.97 -26.46
CA PHE A 285 -42.64 21.34 -26.22
C PHE A 285 -43.77 21.37 -25.19
N GLU A 286 -44.80 20.56 -25.39
CA GLU A 286 -45.99 20.49 -24.55
C GLU A 286 -45.68 19.95 -23.15
N LYS A 287 -44.68 19.09 -23.02
CA LYS A 287 -44.19 18.60 -21.71
C LYS A 287 -43.34 19.66 -21.02
N LEU A 288 -42.34 20.23 -21.69
CA LEU A 288 -41.47 21.25 -21.10
C LEU A 288 -42.25 22.51 -20.70
N SER A 289 -43.30 22.89 -21.44
CA SER A 289 -44.16 24.04 -21.10
C SER A 289 -44.97 23.86 -19.82
N LYS A 290 -45.04 22.65 -19.26
CA LYS A 290 -45.73 22.34 -18.00
C LYS A 290 -44.78 22.30 -16.79
N LEU A 291 -43.47 22.39 -17.01
CA LEU A 291 -42.50 22.44 -15.93
C LEU A 291 -42.36 23.86 -15.39
N GLU A 292 -42.21 23.97 -14.08
CA GLU A 292 -41.90 25.22 -13.39
C GLU A 292 -40.47 25.18 -12.84
N GLY A 293 -39.76 26.30 -13.01
CA GLY A 293 -38.45 26.53 -12.38
C GLY A 293 -38.62 27.15 -11.01
N TYR A 294 -37.83 26.68 -10.03
CA TYR A 294 -37.92 27.14 -8.66
C TYR A 294 -36.57 27.66 -8.16
N HIS A 295 -36.65 28.69 -7.31
CA HIS A 295 -35.59 29.01 -6.39
C HIS A 295 -35.84 28.31 -5.06
N TYR A 296 -34.80 27.76 -4.43
CA TYR A 296 -34.94 27.05 -3.18
C TYR A 296 -33.68 27.13 -2.32
N TYR A 297 -33.82 26.76 -1.05
CA TYR A 297 -32.74 26.57 -0.10
C TYR A 297 -32.77 25.12 0.39
N TRP A 298 -31.60 24.54 0.65
CA TRP A 298 -31.52 23.20 1.23
C TRP A 298 -32.05 23.21 2.67
N LYS A 299 -32.92 22.25 2.99
CA LYS A 299 -33.40 22.04 4.38
C LYS A 299 -32.28 21.54 5.31
N ASP A 300 -31.35 20.78 4.75
CA ASP A 300 -30.16 20.28 5.43
C ASP A 300 -29.15 21.43 5.61
N LYS A 301 -28.83 21.75 6.86
CA LYS A 301 -27.95 22.86 7.22
C LYS A 301 -26.48 22.60 6.91
N GLU A 302 -26.09 21.35 6.69
CA GLU A 302 -24.72 20.98 6.34
C GLU A 302 -24.43 21.17 4.84
N ARG A 303 -25.48 21.35 4.03
CA ARG A 303 -25.36 21.71 2.61
C ARG A 303 -25.20 23.21 2.42
N ASP A 304 -24.81 23.59 1.21
CA ASP A 304 -24.72 24.99 0.80
C ASP A 304 -26.07 25.72 1.04
N GLN A 305 -26.04 26.73 1.91
CA GLN A 305 -27.22 27.52 2.28
C GLN A 305 -27.45 28.71 1.33
N SER A 306 -26.67 28.85 0.26
CA SER A 306 -26.91 29.86 -0.78
C SER A 306 -28.18 29.56 -1.58
N LEU A 307 -28.74 30.59 -2.22
CA LEU A 307 -29.94 30.47 -3.06
C LEU A 307 -29.65 29.56 -4.26
N GLN A 308 -30.38 28.46 -4.36
CA GLN A 308 -30.29 27.52 -5.47
C GLN A 308 -31.37 27.79 -6.52
N THR A 309 -31.14 27.33 -7.75
CA THR A 309 -32.12 27.40 -8.85
C THR A 309 -32.19 26.05 -9.53
N GLY A 310 -33.40 25.56 -9.82
CA GLY A 310 -33.56 24.29 -10.52
C GLY A 310 -35.00 23.84 -10.64
N LEU A 311 -35.17 22.53 -10.82
CA LEU A 311 -36.46 21.84 -10.96
C LEU A 311 -36.70 20.92 -9.76
N ILE A 312 -37.98 20.61 -9.51
CA ILE A 312 -38.37 19.58 -8.53
C ILE A 312 -38.45 18.23 -9.25
N ALA A 313 -37.76 17.22 -8.70
CA ALA A 313 -37.61 15.93 -9.36
C ALA A 313 -38.95 15.19 -9.54
N GLN A 314 -39.86 15.35 -8.59
CA GLN A 314 -41.20 14.76 -8.61
C GLN A 314 -42.05 15.31 -9.77
N ASP A 315 -41.99 16.62 -10.02
CA ASP A 315 -42.74 17.25 -11.10
C ASP A 315 -42.19 16.79 -12.46
N VAL A 316 -40.87 16.74 -12.59
CA VAL A 316 -40.20 16.21 -13.79
C VAL A 316 -40.55 14.75 -14.03
N GLU A 317 -40.61 13.91 -12.99
CA GLU A 317 -40.94 12.48 -13.10
C GLU A 317 -42.30 12.23 -13.75
N THR A 318 -43.30 13.10 -13.52
CA THR A 318 -44.62 12.94 -14.12
C THR A 318 -44.62 13.08 -15.65
N LEU A 319 -43.64 13.80 -16.21
CA LEU A 319 -43.55 14.14 -17.63
C LEU A 319 -42.39 13.41 -18.34
N PHE A 320 -41.27 13.22 -17.64
CA PHE A 320 -40.00 12.64 -18.08
C PHE A 320 -39.47 11.63 -17.05
N PRO A 321 -40.20 10.53 -16.79
CA PRO A 321 -39.81 9.53 -15.78
C PRO A 321 -38.41 8.94 -16.03
N GLU A 322 -37.96 8.88 -17.28
CA GLU A 322 -36.65 8.39 -17.69
C GLU A 322 -35.47 9.27 -17.22
N LEU A 323 -35.72 10.53 -16.88
CA LEU A 323 -34.71 11.49 -16.43
C LEU A 323 -34.58 11.56 -14.91
N VAL A 324 -35.38 10.77 -14.19
CA VAL A 324 -35.41 10.76 -12.72
C VAL A 324 -34.90 9.41 -12.21
N LYS A 325 -34.02 9.46 -11.22
CA LYS A 325 -33.58 8.28 -10.47
C LYS A 325 -34.03 8.42 -9.02
N THR A 326 -34.45 7.31 -8.43
CA THR A 326 -34.79 7.22 -7.01
C THR A 326 -33.74 6.37 -6.33
N ASP A 327 -33.12 6.87 -5.26
CA ASP A 327 -32.14 6.12 -4.48
C ASP A 327 -32.81 5.12 -3.51
N ALA A 328 -32.00 4.32 -2.81
CA ALA A 328 -32.49 3.32 -1.86
C ALA A 328 -33.24 3.92 -0.64
N LYS A 329 -33.09 5.22 -0.38
CA LYS A 329 -33.77 5.95 0.71
C LYS A 329 -35.04 6.66 0.21
N GLY A 330 -35.34 6.60 -1.09
CA GLY A 330 -36.49 7.25 -1.70
C GLY A 330 -36.25 8.69 -2.16
N PHE A 331 -35.01 9.21 -2.05
CA PHE A 331 -34.69 10.54 -2.60
C PHE A 331 -34.55 10.47 -4.12
N LYS A 332 -35.06 11.50 -4.79
CA LYS A 332 -35.06 11.60 -6.26
C LYS A 332 -33.98 12.56 -6.74
N SER A 333 -33.28 12.19 -7.82
CA SER A 333 -32.25 13.00 -8.48
C SER A 333 -32.53 13.13 -9.97
N LEU A 334 -32.08 14.24 -10.57
CA LEU A 334 -32.33 14.58 -11.96
C LEU A 334 -31.11 14.41 -12.86
N ASN A 335 -31.34 13.85 -14.05
CA ASN A 335 -30.42 13.94 -15.18
C ASN A 335 -30.72 15.22 -15.99
N TYR A 336 -30.14 16.35 -15.57
CA TYR A 336 -30.30 17.63 -16.27
C TYR A 336 -29.77 17.59 -17.71
N THR A 337 -28.67 16.87 -17.98
CA THR A 337 -28.14 16.72 -19.35
C THR A 337 -29.16 16.07 -20.28
N GLY A 338 -29.96 15.14 -19.77
CA GLY A 338 -31.02 14.49 -20.52
C GLY A 338 -32.18 15.40 -20.95
N LEU A 339 -32.32 16.60 -20.37
CA LEU A 339 -33.29 17.60 -20.83
C LEU A 339 -32.84 18.30 -22.13
N ILE A 340 -31.54 18.31 -22.44
CA ILE A 340 -31.00 19.02 -23.61
C ILE A 340 -31.61 18.53 -24.93
N PRO A 341 -31.72 17.22 -25.22
CA PRO A 341 -32.44 16.73 -26.40
C PRO A 341 -33.90 17.18 -26.48
N HIS A 342 -34.62 17.25 -25.36
CA HIS A 342 -35.99 17.77 -25.34
C HIS A 342 -36.04 19.27 -25.63
N LEU A 343 -35.11 20.05 -25.08
CA LEU A 343 -34.99 21.48 -25.38
C LEU A 343 -34.73 21.71 -26.87
N ILE A 344 -33.86 20.90 -27.51
CA ILE A 344 -33.60 20.97 -28.95
C ILE A 344 -34.89 20.76 -29.75
N GLU A 345 -35.67 19.72 -29.45
CA GLU A 345 -36.93 19.47 -30.17
C GLU A 345 -38.00 20.52 -29.89
N SER A 346 -38.07 21.05 -28.66
CA SER A 346 -38.97 22.15 -28.32
C SER A 346 -38.65 23.43 -29.10
N VAL A 347 -37.36 23.76 -29.27
CA VAL A 347 -36.93 24.91 -30.09
C VAL A 347 -37.33 24.71 -31.55
N LYS A 348 -37.19 23.50 -32.10
CA LYS A 348 -37.65 23.19 -33.47
C LYS A 348 -39.18 23.35 -33.61
N THR A 349 -39.94 22.85 -32.64
CA THR A 349 -41.41 23.04 -32.62
C THR A 349 -41.78 24.51 -32.54
N LEU A 350 -41.13 25.28 -31.66
CA LEU A 350 -41.36 26.72 -31.53
C LEU A 350 -41.04 27.47 -32.84
N ALA A 351 -39.95 27.11 -33.51
CA ALA A 351 -39.59 27.68 -34.81
C ALA A 351 -40.66 27.38 -35.88
N ALA A 352 -41.21 26.17 -35.90
CA ALA A 352 -42.28 25.79 -36.81
C ALA A 352 -43.58 26.57 -36.54
N LEU A 353 -43.96 26.72 -35.27
CA LEU A 353 -45.12 27.52 -34.87
C LEU A 353 -44.96 28.99 -35.26
N ASN A 354 -43.77 29.57 -35.06
CA ASN A 354 -43.48 30.95 -35.46
C ASN A 354 -43.55 31.14 -36.99
N ALA A 355 -43.03 30.19 -37.76
CA ALA A 355 -43.13 30.23 -39.22
C ALA A 355 -44.60 30.16 -39.69
N LYS A 356 -45.41 29.34 -39.02
CA LYS A 356 -46.85 29.24 -39.28
C LYS A 356 -47.56 30.57 -38.96
N LEU A 357 -47.35 31.13 -37.76
CA LEU A 357 -47.91 32.42 -37.37
C LEU A 357 -47.47 33.56 -38.29
N GLY A 358 -46.22 33.54 -38.76
CA GLY A 358 -45.72 34.52 -39.74
C GLY A 358 -46.46 34.43 -41.07
N SER A 359 -46.74 33.21 -41.54
CA SER A 359 -47.48 32.97 -42.78
C SER A 359 -48.95 33.39 -42.66
N GLU A 360 -49.61 33.06 -41.54
CA GLU A 360 -50.98 33.49 -41.24
C GLU A 360 -51.09 35.02 -41.17
N ASN A 361 -50.15 35.69 -40.49
CA ASN A 361 -50.10 37.14 -40.43
C ASN A 361 -49.88 37.80 -41.80
N ALA A 362 -49.08 37.20 -42.68
CA ALA A 362 -48.90 37.67 -44.05
C ALA A 362 -50.19 37.53 -44.87
N GLY A 363 -50.89 36.41 -44.72
CA GLY A 363 -52.21 36.18 -45.32
C GLY A 363 -53.24 37.22 -44.87
N ILE A 364 -53.40 37.41 -43.56
CA ILE A 364 -54.32 38.40 -42.98
C ILE A 364 -53.99 39.83 -43.47
N LYS A 365 -52.70 40.19 -43.58
CA LYS A 365 -52.31 41.49 -44.14
C LYS A 365 -52.74 41.64 -45.61
N SER A 366 -52.56 40.59 -46.41
CA SER A 366 -53.01 40.58 -47.81
C SER A 366 -54.53 40.73 -47.92
N GLU A 367 -55.28 40.00 -47.10
CA GLU A 367 -56.75 40.10 -47.03
C GLU A 367 -57.21 41.50 -46.61
N ASN A 368 -56.56 42.10 -45.60
CA ASN A 368 -56.83 43.47 -45.18
C ASN A 368 -56.59 44.50 -46.31
N VAL A 369 -55.50 44.35 -47.07
CA VAL A 369 -55.23 45.21 -48.24
C VAL A 369 -56.33 45.06 -49.29
N ALA A 370 -56.76 43.82 -49.57
CA ALA A 370 -57.83 43.56 -50.53
C ALA A 370 -59.18 44.15 -50.06
N ILE A 371 -59.51 44.02 -48.78
CA ILE A 371 -60.72 44.60 -48.19
C ILE A 371 -60.69 46.13 -48.24
N GLN A 372 -59.56 46.76 -47.91
CA GLN A 372 -59.40 48.22 -48.02
C GLN A 372 -59.57 48.70 -49.46
N ALA A 373 -59.03 47.98 -50.44
CA ALA A 373 -59.23 48.29 -51.86
C ALA A 373 -60.70 48.14 -52.28
N LEU A 374 -61.39 47.09 -51.81
CA LEU A 374 -62.82 46.89 -52.08
C LEU A 374 -63.67 47.99 -51.45
N LEU A 375 -63.38 48.37 -50.20
CA LEU A 375 -64.03 49.50 -49.52
C LEU A 375 -63.84 50.80 -50.27
N ALA A 376 -62.61 51.11 -50.71
CA ALA A 376 -62.34 52.30 -51.51
C ALA A 376 -63.12 52.30 -52.84
N ALA A 377 -63.20 51.16 -53.52
CA ALA A 377 -63.99 51.02 -54.74
C ALA A 377 -65.50 51.18 -54.50
N LEU A 378 -66.02 50.67 -53.39
CA LEU A 378 -67.42 50.82 -53.00
C LEU A 378 -67.75 52.27 -52.65
N THR A 379 -66.89 52.96 -51.89
CA THR A 379 -67.03 54.38 -51.57
C THR A 379 -67.05 55.22 -52.85
N ALA A 380 -66.09 54.99 -53.76
CA ALA A 380 -66.06 55.69 -55.05
C ALA A 380 -67.34 55.47 -55.88
N ARG A 381 -67.92 54.26 -55.82
CA ARG A 381 -69.20 53.96 -56.50
C ARG A 381 -70.39 54.63 -55.82
N LEU A 382 -70.40 54.71 -54.49
CA LEU A 382 -71.42 55.46 -53.73
C LEU A 382 -71.34 56.96 -54.04
N ASP A 383 -70.14 57.53 -54.12
CA ASP A 383 -69.93 58.94 -54.48
C ASP A 383 -70.43 59.23 -55.91
N GLN A 384 -70.16 58.33 -56.86
CA GLN A 384 -70.70 58.43 -58.22
C GLN A 384 -72.23 58.36 -58.25
N LEU A 385 -72.83 57.45 -57.49
CA LEU A 385 -74.29 57.36 -57.36
C LEU A 385 -74.89 58.62 -56.73
N ALA A 386 -74.28 59.16 -55.67
CA ALA A 386 -74.71 60.40 -55.05
C ALA A 386 -74.65 61.59 -56.03
N ALA A 387 -73.61 61.67 -56.86
CA ALA A 387 -73.48 62.70 -57.90
C ALA A 387 -74.57 62.59 -58.99
N THR A 388 -75.04 61.38 -59.32
CA THR A 388 -76.13 61.18 -60.30
C THR A 388 -77.53 61.49 -59.76
N VAL A 389 -77.71 61.57 -58.44
CA VAL A 389 -79.00 61.87 -57.78
C VAL A 389 -79.11 63.37 -57.40
N ALA A 390 -78.04 64.16 -57.56
CA ALA A 390 -78.08 65.61 -57.37
C ALA A 390 -78.87 66.29 -58.50
N PRO A 391 -79.89 67.13 -58.22
CA PRO A 391 -80.75 67.70 -59.25
C PRO A 391 -80.00 68.75 -60.09
N ALA A 392 -80.03 68.59 -61.41
CA ALA A 392 -79.60 69.61 -62.36
C ALA A 392 -80.65 70.73 -62.45
N GLY A 393 -80.41 71.84 -61.76
CA GLY A 393 -81.09 73.13 -61.95
C GLY A 393 -80.28 74.19 -61.19
N THR A 394 -79.87 75.32 -61.74
CA THR A 394 -80.36 76.10 -62.88
C THR A 394 -79.24 77.05 -63.29
N THR A 395 -78.88 77.11 -64.58
CA THR A 395 -78.21 78.27 -65.18
C THR A 395 -79.23 79.02 -66.04
N ALA A 396 -79.57 80.25 -65.66
CA ALA A 396 -80.10 81.27 -66.57
C ALA A 396 -79.88 82.66 -65.96
N LYS A 397 -79.09 83.45 -66.70
CA LYS A 397 -78.96 84.93 -66.78
C LYS A 397 -79.03 85.78 -65.51
#